data_AF-A0A496XER6-F1
#
_entry.id   AF-A0A496XER6-F1
#
_cell.length_a   1.000
_cell.length_b   1.000
_cell.length_c   1.000
_cell.angle_alpha   90.00
_cell.angle_beta   90.00
_cell.angle_gamma   90.00
#
_symmetry.space_group_name_H-M   'P 1'
#
loop_
_entity.id
_entity.type
_entity.pdbx_description
1 polymer ?
#
loop_
_entity_poly.entity_id
_entity_poly.type
_entity_poly.pdbx_seq_one_letter_code
_entity_poly.pdbx_strand_id
1 'polypeptide(L)'
;MTQLCRMRPSAVGVIVLAISLTVVMGCATAPPASLVTPAQEVDAQYLYTDYADFGPRPQITSEHELFHLNQDQRQHFLNYFDDPLRQASPAHQRVVDYILLTGERFGFQGATHTAEQTLLNKGGNCLSLAILTTALARLAEVDVGYQLVRSTPVYQQTSGITLKQQHVRSFLYASESDKPEDNAYVMRRAGLIVDYFPSGHERFIGNISESDYIAMYYRNIAADGLIGKDFSLSFWMLLKSFEFAPDHPDGINMMAVLHRQTGDIQRAEKLYLYGIEHSDGIVSLLKNYRDLLVFQGRMSEAHAIEGQLEHLEDDSPYNWLAIADSAYLKRDYTSALAYYRKAEKLAPYLHEVYLGKANSYYQMGKHKAAREQLELARENAWGEQDKALYDAKLAFLGQI
;
A
#
# COMPACT_ATOMS: atom_id res chain seq x y z
N MET A 1 41.72 -10.44 -34.15
CA MET A 1 42.43 -10.79 -32.89
C MET A 1 41.46 -10.52 -31.74
N THR A 2 40.36 -11.25 -31.62
CA THR A 2 40.21 -12.48 -30.80
C THR A 2 40.78 -12.33 -29.39
N GLN A 3 39.91 -12.00 -28.43
CA GLN A 3 40.06 -12.48 -27.05
C GLN A 3 38.77 -13.22 -26.67
N LEU A 4 38.95 -14.52 -26.51
CA LEU A 4 37.96 -15.53 -26.19
C LEU A 4 37.57 -15.44 -24.72
N CYS A 5 36.26 -15.36 -24.49
CA CYS A 5 35.63 -15.63 -23.20
C CYS A 5 35.85 -17.12 -22.85
N ARG A 6 36.50 -17.40 -21.70
CA ARG A 6 36.66 -18.76 -21.19
C ARG A 6 35.45 -19.13 -20.31
N MET A 7 34.61 -20.02 -20.81
CA MET A 7 33.64 -20.79 -20.02
C MET A 7 34.39 -21.81 -19.14
N ARG A 8 34.00 -21.91 -17.85
CA ARG A 8 34.37 -23.02 -16.97
C ARG A 8 33.13 -23.89 -16.74
N PRO A 9 33.23 -25.24 -16.82
CA PRO A 9 32.15 -26.12 -16.45
C PRO A 9 32.04 -26.21 -14.92
N SER A 10 30.85 -26.01 -14.38
CA SER A 10 30.54 -26.32 -12.98
C SER A 10 30.33 -27.83 -12.85
N ALA A 11 31.09 -28.44 -11.94
CA ALA A 11 30.97 -29.84 -11.58
C ALA A 11 29.60 -30.10 -10.92
N VAL A 12 28.93 -31.16 -11.35
CA VAL A 12 27.70 -31.68 -10.75
C VAL A 12 28.05 -32.28 -9.39
N GLY A 13 27.69 -31.57 -8.32
CA GLY A 13 27.74 -32.09 -6.96
C GLY A 13 26.47 -32.90 -6.66
N VAL A 14 26.61 -34.21 -6.50
CA VAL A 14 25.55 -35.09 -5.98
C VAL A 14 25.38 -34.79 -4.50
N ILE A 15 24.26 -34.17 -4.11
CA ILE A 15 23.87 -34.00 -2.71
C ILE A 15 23.08 -35.23 -2.29
N VAL A 16 23.71 -36.09 -1.50
CA VAL A 16 23.05 -37.19 -0.78
C VAL A 16 22.29 -36.57 0.40
N LEU A 17 20.96 -36.63 0.35
CA LEU A 17 20.09 -36.17 1.43
C LEU A 17 20.14 -37.17 2.59
N ALA A 18 20.96 -36.90 3.61
CA ALA A 18 20.94 -37.64 4.86
C ALA A 18 19.75 -37.17 5.71
N ILE A 19 18.74 -38.02 5.86
CA ILE A 19 17.61 -37.79 6.78
C ILE A 19 18.12 -38.03 8.21
N SER A 20 18.44 -36.97 8.93
CA SER A 20 18.70 -37.00 10.37
C SER A 20 17.38 -36.88 11.13
N LEU A 21 16.98 -37.96 11.80
CA LEU A 21 15.83 -38.00 12.70
C LEU A 21 16.21 -37.29 14.01
N THR A 22 15.90 -35.99 14.14
CA THR A 22 16.03 -35.25 15.41
C THR A 22 14.78 -35.46 16.26
N VAL A 23 14.95 -36.17 17.37
CA VAL A 23 13.94 -36.31 18.44
C VAL A 23 13.89 -34.99 19.21
N VAL A 24 12.82 -34.22 19.06
CA VAL A 24 12.57 -33.02 19.87
C VAL A 24 11.87 -33.45 21.16
N MET A 25 12.58 -33.34 22.29
CA MET A 25 11.97 -33.42 23.62
C MET A 25 11.20 -32.12 23.87
N GLY A 26 9.90 -32.25 24.14
CA GLY A 26 9.04 -31.12 24.48
C GLY A 26 9.28 -30.65 25.92
N CYS A 27 9.66 -29.39 26.07
CA CYS A 27 9.48 -28.65 27.32
C CYS A 27 8.10 -27.98 27.26
N ALA A 28 7.19 -28.39 28.16
CA ALA A 28 5.92 -27.72 28.34
C ALA A 28 6.16 -26.37 29.04
N THR A 29 6.25 -25.29 28.27
CA THR A 29 6.11 -23.93 28.81
C THR A 29 4.64 -23.62 28.97
N ALA A 30 4.21 -23.38 30.20
CA ALA A 30 2.88 -22.89 30.49
C ALA A 30 2.65 -21.56 29.74
N PRO A 31 1.48 -21.34 29.11
CA PRO A 31 1.20 -20.11 28.40
C PRO A 31 1.22 -18.92 29.38
N PRO A 32 1.76 -17.75 28.99
CA PRO A 32 1.61 -16.55 29.79
C PRO A 32 0.12 -16.25 29.97
N ALA A 33 -0.29 -15.91 31.19
CA ALA A 33 -1.67 -15.59 31.50
C ALA A 33 -2.12 -14.41 30.64
N SER A 34 -3.04 -14.66 29.70
CA SER A 34 -3.77 -13.61 28.99
C SER A 34 -4.56 -12.78 29.99
N LEU A 35 -4.21 -11.50 30.10
CA LEU A 35 -4.99 -10.50 30.85
C LEU A 35 -6.10 -9.86 30.01
N VAL A 36 -6.40 -10.43 28.83
CA VAL A 36 -7.57 -10.05 28.05
C VAL A 36 -8.73 -10.90 28.55
N THR A 37 -9.63 -10.27 29.30
CA THR A 37 -10.96 -10.81 29.60
C THR A 37 -11.58 -11.31 28.29
N PRO A 38 -12.19 -12.51 28.20
CA PRO A 38 -12.82 -12.94 26.97
C PRO A 38 -13.95 -11.96 26.65
N ALA A 39 -13.71 -11.08 25.68
CA ALA A 39 -14.74 -10.23 25.12
C ALA A 39 -15.71 -11.14 24.37
N GLN A 40 -17.00 -10.89 24.49
CA GLN A 40 -18.02 -11.60 23.72
C GLN A 40 -17.63 -11.62 22.25
N GLU A 41 -17.69 -12.80 21.61
CA GLU A 41 -17.54 -12.94 20.16
C GLU A 41 -18.44 -11.91 19.46
N VAL A 42 -17.83 -10.87 18.90
CA VAL A 42 -18.55 -9.87 18.13
C VAL A 42 -18.65 -10.40 16.72
N ASP A 43 -19.80 -10.96 16.36
CA ASP A 43 -20.09 -11.35 14.98
C ASP A 43 -19.96 -10.12 14.07
N ALA A 44 -19.09 -10.23 13.06
CA ALA A 44 -18.77 -9.19 12.09
C ALA A 44 -20.02 -8.60 11.43
N GLN A 45 -21.09 -9.40 11.31
CA GLN A 45 -22.35 -8.96 10.73
C GLN A 45 -23.06 -7.87 11.56
N TYR A 46 -22.79 -7.78 12.88
CA TYR A 46 -23.33 -6.73 13.76
C TYR A 46 -22.50 -5.44 13.78
N LEU A 47 -21.28 -5.46 13.22
CA LEU A 47 -20.42 -4.28 13.20
C LEU A 47 -20.87 -3.22 12.18
N TYR A 48 -21.73 -3.59 11.22
CA TYR A 48 -22.06 -2.76 10.06
C TYR A 48 -23.57 -2.58 9.81
N THR A 49 -24.40 -2.65 10.85
CA THR A 49 -25.87 -2.66 10.74
C THR A 49 -26.54 -1.29 10.76
N ASP A 50 -25.79 -0.20 10.85
CA ASP A 50 -26.27 1.16 11.07
C ASP A 50 -26.58 1.94 9.79
N TYR A 51 -27.07 1.24 8.78
CA TYR A 51 -27.47 1.81 7.48
C TYR A 51 -28.38 3.04 7.60
N ALA A 52 -29.24 3.08 8.62
CA ALA A 52 -30.17 4.18 8.85
C ALA A 52 -29.47 5.51 9.13
N ASP A 53 -28.32 5.48 9.82
CA ASP A 53 -27.57 6.68 10.20
C ASP A 53 -26.82 7.31 9.01
N PHE A 54 -26.64 6.54 7.93
CA PHE A 54 -25.91 6.94 6.72
C PHE A 54 -26.81 7.12 5.49
N GLY A 55 -28.14 7.16 5.69
CA GLY A 55 -29.10 7.45 4.63
C GLY A 55 -29.22 6.33 3.57
N PRO A 56 -29.96 6.58 2.48
CA PRO A 56 -30.21 5.55 1.46
C PRO A 56 -28.92 5.16 0.73
N ARG A 57 -28.86 3.89 0.29
CA ARG A 57 -27.76 3.39 -0.53
C ARG A 57 -27.66 4.20 -1.84
N PRO A 58 -26.55 4.90 -2.10
CA PRO A 58 -26.36 5.62 -3.34
C PRO A 58 -26.20 4.64 -4.51
N GLN A 59 -26.21 5.15 -5.74
CA GLN A 59 -25.75 4.36 -6.87
C GLN A 59 -24.27 4.06 -6.71
N ILE A 60 -23.92 2.76 -6.67
CA ILE A 60 -22.55 2.30 -6.53
C ILE A 60 -22.12 1.69 -7.86
N THR A 61 -20.99 2.14 -8.39
CA THR A 61 -20.36 1.54 -9.57
C THR A 61 -20.14 0.06 -9.32
N SER A 62 -20.72 -0.79 -10.15
CA SER A 62 -20.54 -2.24 -10.07
C SER A 62 -19.15 -2.66 -10.56
N GLU A 63 -18.69 -3.84 -10.14
CA GLU A 63 -17.42 -4.41 -10.61
C GLU A 63 -17.36 -4.57 -12.14
N HIS A 64 -18.49 -4.83 -12.80
CA HIS A 64 -18.57 -4.85 -14.26
C HIS A 64 -18.33 -3.47 -14.87
N GLU A 65 -18.95 -2.43 -14.31
CA GLU A 65 -18.77 -1.05 -14.77
C GLU A 65 -17.36 -0.51 -14.51
N LEU A 66 -16.64 -1.00 -13.49
CA LEU A 66 -15.25 -0.60 -13.24
C LEU A 66 -14.37 -0.81 -14.48
N PHE A 67 -14.51 -1.97 -15.10
CA PHE A 67 -13.70 -2.39 -16.25
C PHE A 67 -14.39 -2.15 -17.59
N HIS A 68 -15.57 -1.53 -17.60
CA HIS A 68 -16.29 -1.24 -18.82
C HIS A 68 -15.56 -0.16 -19.64
N LEU A 69 -15.49 -0.38 -20.95
CA LEU A 69 -15.07 0.56 -21.97
C LEU A 69 -16.22 0.75 -22.94
N ASN A 70 -16.53 1.98 -23.33
CA ASN A 70 -17.57 2.22 -24.32
C ASN A 70 -17.19 1.69 -25.72
N GLN A 71 -18.16 1.62 -26.61
CA GLN A 71 -17.97 1.00 -27.93
C GLN A 71 -16.83 1.66 -28.73
N ASP A 72 -16.73 2.98 -28.71
CA ASP A 72 -15.69 3.71 -29.45
C ASP A 72 -14.29 3.44 -28.88
N GLN A 73 -14.15 3.42 -27.56
CA GLN A 73 -12.90 3.08 -26.88
C GLN A 73 -12.47 1.63 -27.19
N ARG A 74 -13.41 0.69 -27.15
CA ARG A 74 -13.17 -0.71 -27.51
C ARG A 74 -12.71 -0.84 -28.95
N GLN A 75 -13.42 -0.20 -29.88
CA GLN A 75 -13.08 -0.30 -31.31
C GLN A 75 -11.73 0.37 -31.62
N HIS A 76 -11.43 1.51 -30.99
CA HIS A 76 -10.14 2.17 -31.15
C HIS A 76 -8.98 1.27 -30.69
N PHE A 77 -9.14 0.61 -29.54
CA PHE A 77 -8.15 -0.35 -29.04
C PHE A 77 -8.01 -1.55 -29.98
N LEU A 78 -9.12 -2.19 -30.38
CA LEU A 78 -9.08 -3.37 -31.25
C LEU A 78 -8.49 -3.06 -32.63
N ASN A 79 -8.82 -1.92 -33.22
CA ASN A 79 -8.21 -1.47 -34.47
C ASN A 79 -6.68 -1.34 -34.37
N TYR A 80 -6.19 -0.85 -33.23
CA TYR A 80 -4.75 -0.81 -32.96
C TYR A 80 -4.20 -2.24 -32.74
N PHE A 81 -4.86 -3.03 -31.89
CA PHE A 81 -4.36 -4.31 -31.41
C PHE A 81 -4.31 -5.38 -32.52
N ASP A 82 -5.30 -5.36 -33.42
CA ASP A 82 -5.46 -6.31 -34.52
C ASP A 82 -4.78 -5.84 -35.82
N ASP A 83 -4.12 -4.68 -35.82
CA ASP A 83 -3.37 -4.17 -36.97
C ASP A 83 -2.33 -5.22 -37.45
N PRO A 84 -2.38 -5.67 -38.72
CA PRO A 84 -1.44 -6.64 -39.27
C PRO A 84 0.03 -6.25 -39.07
N LEU A 85 0.34 -4.95 -39.05
CA LEU A 85 1.71 -4.44 -38.86
C LEU A 85 2.23 -4.66 -37.44
N ARG A 86 1.35 -4.91 -36.46
CA ARG A 86 1.71 -5.09 -35.05
C ARG A 86 1.71 -6.56 -34.62
N GLN A 87 1.26 -7.47 -35.47
CA GLN A 87 1.15 -8.89 -35.13
C GLN A 87 2.49 -9.57 -34.85
N ALA A 88 3.61 -8.95 -35.24
CA ALA A 88 4.96 -9.41 -34.87
C ALA A 88 5.25 -9.28 -33.35
N SER A 89 4.59 -8.37 -32.65
CA SER A 89 4.72 -8.21 -31.20
C SER A 89 3.73 -9.12 -30.47
N PRO A 90 4.12 -9.78 -29.36
CA PRO A 90 3.21 -10.56 -28.52
C PRO A 90 2.03 -9.74 -28.00
N ALA A 91 0.90 -10.40 -27.73
CA ALA A 91 -0.34 -9.77 -27.28
C ALA A 91 -0.14 -8.84 -26.06
N HIS A 92 0.50 -9.35 -25.01
CA HIS A 92 0.78 -8.56 -23.80
C HIS A 92 1.62 -7.30 -24.08
N GLN A 93 2.58 -7.35 -25.01
CA GLN A 93 3.37 -6.19 -25.43
C GLN A 93 2.49 -5.17 -26.18
N ARG A 94 1.61 -5.61 -27.07
CA ARG A 94 0.69 -4.70 -27.79
C ARG A 94 -0.24 -3.94 -26.85
N VAL A 95 -0.68 -4.58 -25.76
CA VAL A 95 -1.46 -3.89 -24.72
C VAL A 95 -0.63 -2.78 -24.05
N VAL A 96 0.61 -3.08 -23.65
CA VAL A 96 1.52 -2.08 -23.06
C VAL A 96 1.78 -0.93 -24.02
N ASP A 97 2.10 -1.23 -25.28
CA ASP A 97 2.42 -0.23 -26.30
C ASP A 97 1.23 0.71 -26.55
N TYR A 98 0.00 0.18 -26.53
CA TYR A 98 -1.21 1.00 -26.63
C TYR A 98 -1.38 1.92 -25.41
N ILE A 99 -1.16 1.41 -24.20
CA ILE A 99 -1.24 2.20 -22.96
C ILE A 99 -0.21 3.33 -22.99
N LEU A 100 1.03 3.05 -23.42
CA LEU A 100 2.07 4.07 -23.54
C LEU A 100 1.71 5.13 -24.59
N LEU A 101 1.20 4.72 -25.75
CA LEU A 101 0.77 5.63 -26.82
C LEU A 101 -0.37 6.55 -26.37
N THR A 102 -1.37 5.99 -25.68
CA THR A 102 -2.52 6.76 -25.17
C THR A 102 -2.16 7.60 -23.94
N GLY A 103 -1.11 7.18 -23.23
CA GLY A 103 -0.64 7.76 -21.99
C GLY A 103 0.25 9.00 -22.13
N GLU A 104 0.74 9.38 -23.32
CA GLU A 104 1.65 10.55 -23.48
C GLU A 104 1.10 11.89 -22.92
N ARG A 105 -0.20 11.94 -22.55
CA ARG A 105 -0.82 13.06 -21.83
C ARG A 105 -1.57 12.65 -20.55
N PHE A 106 -1.25 11.50 -19.97
CA PHE A 106 -1.88 11.01 -18.77
C PHE A 106 -1.43 11.85 -17.56
N GLY A 107 -2.35 12.64 -17.00
CA GLY A 107 -2.09 13.42 -15.80
C GLY A 107 -2.36 12.59 -14.55
N PHE A 108 -1.39 12.52 -13.63
CA PHE A 108 -1.70 12.02 -12.29
C PHE A 108 -2.72 12.94 -11.64
N GLN A 109 -3.87 12.36 -11.29
CA GLN A 109 -4.94 13.02 -10.57
C GLN A 109 -5.17 12.19 -9.30
N GLY A 110 -5.32 12.82 -8.14
CA GLY A 110 -5.57 12.08 -6.89
C GLY A 110 -6.85 11.23 -6.94
N ALA A 111 -7.77 11.53 -7.87
CA ALA A 111 -9.03 10.84 -8.07
C ALA A 111 -8.86 9.40 -8.60
N THR A 112 -9.76 8.53 -8.14
CA THR A 112 -9.88 7.14 -8.62
C THR A 112 -11.00 7.04 -9.67
N HIS A 113 -10.69 6.53 -10.86
CA HIS A 113 -11.58 6.46 -12.02
C HIS A 113 -11.82 5.03 -12.52
N THR A 114 -12.96 4.83 -13.21
CA THR A 114 -13.22 3.60 -13.98
C THR A 114 -12.36 3.56 -15.26
N ALA A 115 -12.32 2.42 -15.97
CA ALA A 115 -11.57 2.28 -17.22
C ALA A 115 -12.00 3.32 -18.27
N GLU A 116 -13.31 3.46 -18.49
CA GLU A 116 -13.88 4.44 -19.42
C GLU A 116 -13.49 5.87 -19.04
N GLN A 117 -13.66 6.25 -17.77
CA GLN A 117 -13.32 7.58 -17.27
C GLN A 117 -11.81 7.86 -17.40
N THR A 118 -10.97 6.87 -17.13
CA THR A 118 -9.50 6.99 -17.23
C THR A 118 -9.06 7.37 -18.64
N LEU A 119 -9.61 6.72 -19.68
CA LEU A 119 -9.31 7.09 -21.07
C LEU A 119 -9.88 8.45 -21.46
N LEU A 120 -11.10 8.75 -21.00
CA LEU A 120 -11.81 9.97 -21.38
C LEU A 120 -11.15 11.21 -20.75
N ASN A 121 -10.78 11.13 -19.48
CA ASN A 121 -10.11 12.18 -18.73
C ASN A 121 -8.61 12.26 -19.03
N LYS A 122 -8.03 11.22 -19.62
CA LYS A 122 -6.56 11.05 -19.77
C LYS A 122 -5.85 11.30 -18.43
N GLY A 123 -6.35 10.69 -17.37
CA GLY A 123 -5.82 10.91 -16.04
C GLY A 123 -6.52 10.08 -14.97
N GLY A 124 -5.90 10.07 -13.80
CA GLY A 124 -6.30 9.29 -12.63
C GLY A 124 -5.09 8.95 -11.78
N ASN A 125 -5.32 8.24 -10.68
CA ASN A 125 -4.25 7.70 -9.85
C ASN A 125 -3.75 6.33 -10.36
N CYS A 126 -2.79 5.72 -9.65
CA CYS A 126 -2.21 4.42 -10.00
C CYS A 126 -3.27 3.31 -10.15
N LEU A 127 -4.29 3.33 -9.29
CA LEU A 127 -5.38 2.37 -9.35
C LEU A 127 -6.23 2.53 -10.61
N SER A 128 -6.53 3.76 -11.01
CA SER A 128 -7.28 4.08 -12.23
C SER A 128 -6.60 3.49 -13.48
N LEU A 129 -5.28 3.64 -13.57
CA LEU A 129 -4.52 3.04 -14.66
C LEU A 129 -4.53 1.52 -14.62
N ALA A 130 -4.41 0.91 -13.45
CA ALA A 130 -4.53 -0.53 -13.34
C ALA A 130 -5.92 -1.03 -13.79
N ILE A 131 -6.98 -0.22 -13.57
CA ILE A 131 -8.35 -0.58 -13.97
C ILE A 131 -8.45 -0.54 -15.49
N LEU A 132 -7.94 0.53 -16.11
CA LEU A 132 -7.83 0.64 -17.56
C LEU A 132 -6.99 -0.50 -18.17
N THR A 133 -5.83 -0.80 -17.57
CA THR A 133 -4.94 -1.87 -18.02
C THR A 133 -5.66 -3.21 -18.02
N THR A 134 -6.40 -3.51 -16.94
CA THR A 134 -7.21 -4.72 -16.82
C THR A 134 -8.29 -4.78 -17.89
N ALA A 135 -9.01 -3.67 -18.12
CA ALA A 135 -10.06 -3.61 -19.14
C ALA A 135 -9.54 -3.90 -20.55
N LEU A 136 -8.40 -3.30 -20.92
CA LEU A 136 -7.76 -3.52 -22.22
C LEU A 136 -7.21 -4.94 -22.36
N ALA A 137 -6.56 -5.45 -21.31
CA ALA A 137 -6.04 -6.82 -21.30
C ALA A 137 -7.16 -7.86 -21.46
N ARG A 138 -8.33 -7.66 -20.83
CA ARG A 138 -9.51 -8.51 -21.01
C ARG A 138 -10.02 -8.53 -22.45
N LEU A 139 -10.03 -7.38 -23.13
CA LEU A 139 -10.42 -7.31 -24.54
C LEU A 139 -9.43 -8.06 -25.46
N ALA A 140 -8.17 -8.15 -25.04
CA ALA A 140 -7.08 -8.81 -25.76
C ALA A 140 -6.82 -10.26 -25.30
N GLU A 141 -7.63 -10.79 -24.38
CA GLU A 141 -7.44 -12.11 -23.76
C GLU A 141 -6.04 -12.31 -23.14
N VAL A 142 -5.49 -11.24 -22.55
CA VAL A 142 -4.20 -11.24 -21.86
C VAL A 142 -4.43 -11.38 -20.35
N ASP A 143 -3.79 -12.37 -19.73
CA ASP A 143 -3.85 -12.56 -18.29
C ASP A 143 -3.16 -11.42 -17.54
N VAL A 144 -3.79 -10.99 -16.45
CA VAL A 144 -3.32 -9.88 -15.60
C VAL A 144 -3.11 -10.36 -14.16
N GLY A 145 -1.99 -9.96 -13.57
CA GLY A 145 -1.74 -10.06 -12.14
C GLY A 145 -1.59 -8.67 -11.52
N TYR A 146 -1.84 -8.57 -10.22
CA TYR A 146 -1.74 -7.32 -9.48
C TYR A 146 -0.63 -7.41 -8.45
N GLN A 147 0.17 -6.35 -8.36
CA GLN A 147 1.29 -6.28 -7.43
C GLN A 147 1.14 -5.06 -6.54
N LEU A 148 1.18 -5.29 -5.23
CA LEU A 148 1.37 -4.24 -4.26
C LEU A 148 2.85 -3.89 -4.20
N VAL A 149 3.13 -2.61 -4.36
CA VAL A 149 4.47 -2.05 -4.27
C VAL A 149 4.48 -0.93 -3.22
N ARG A 150 5.61 -0.79 -2.54
CA ARG A 150 5.85 0.33 -1.62
C ARG A 150 6.75 1.32 -2.30
N SER A 151 6.24 2.51 -2.54
CA SER A 151 6.99 3.72 -2.87
C SER A 151 7.09 4.61 -1.61
N THR A 152 7.86 5.70 -1.69
CA THR A 152 7.84 6.75 -0.68
C THR A 152 6.41 7.21 -0.46
N PRO A 153 5.86 7.02 0.76
CA PRO A 153 4.45 7.22 0.98
C PRO A 153 4.10 8.70 0.88
N VAL A 154 3.15 9.03 0.01
CA VAL A 154 2.55 10.35 -0.05
C VAL A 154 1.45 10.40 1.01
N TYR A 155 1.71 11.12 2.10
CA TYR A 155 0.69 11.40 3.10
C TYR A 155 -0.03 12.69 2.76
N GLN A 156 -1.36 12.60 2.70
CA GLN A 156 -2.20 13.76 2.68
C GLN A 156 -2.89 13.87 4.03
N GLN A 157 -2.68 15.01 4.70
CA GLN A 157 -3.42 15.32 5.92
C GLN A 157 -4.52 16.32 5.59
N THR A 158 -5.78 15.93 5.81
CA THR A 158 -6.92 16.80 5.61
C THR A 158 -7.94 16.52 6.71
N SER A 159 -8.39 17.58 7.39
CA SER A 159 -9.41 17.49 8.45
C SER A 159 -9.12 16.47 9.56
N GLY A 160 -7.86 16.32 9.98
CA GLY A 160 -7.46 15.39 11.04
C GLY A 160 -7.35 13.92 10.62
N ILE A 161 -7.52 13.63 9.32
CA ILE A 161 -7.26 12.33 8.71
C ILE A 161 -5.87 12.36 8.10
N THR A 162 -5.09 11.31 8.33
CA THR A 162 -3.85 11.05 7.58
C THR A 162 -4.11 9.91 6.63
N LEU A 163 -4.14 10.19 5.33
CA LEU A 163 -4.25 9.15 4.31
C LEU A 163 -2.88 8.66 3.90
N LYS A 164 -2.75 7.33 3.83
CA LYS A 164 -1.58 6.65 3.29
C LYS A 164 -1.96 6.06 1.93
N GLN A 165 -1.34 6.55 0.88
CA GLN A 165 -1.55 5.97 -0.45
C GLN A 165 -0.82 4.61 -0.54
N GLN A 166 -1.54 3.60 -1.03
CA GLN A 166 -0.96 2.33 -1.46
C GLN A 166 -0.69 2.40 -2.96
N HIS A 167 0.47 1.89 -3.40
CA HIS A 167 0.81 1.86 -4.82
C HIS A 167 0.60 0.46 -5.38
N VAL A 168 -0.25 0.36 -6.40
CA VAL A 168 -0.53 -0.89 -7.11
C VAL A 168 -0.07 -0.76 -8.55
N ARG A 169 0.42 -1.85 -9.11
CA ARG A 169 0.77 -1.95 -10.52
C ARG A 169 0.26 -3.25 -11.12
N SER A 170 0.10 -3.25 -12.44
CA SER A 170 -0.38 -4.43 -13.19
C SER A 170 0.80 -5.21 -13.76
N PHE A 171 0.66 -6.53 -13.86
CA PHE A 171 1.59 -7.43 -14.51
C PHE A 171 0.86 -8.18 -15.63
N LEU A 172 1.18 -7.87 -16.88
CA LEU A 172 0.58 -8.52 -18.05
C LEU A 172 1.42 -9.74 -18.43
N TYR A 173 0.85 -10.93 -18.32
CA TYR A 173 1.59 -12.16 -18.56
C TYR A 173 1.75 -12.45 -20.06
N ALA A 174 2.93 -12.94 -20.45
CA ALA A 174 3.16 -13.50 -21.79
C ALA A 174 2.30 -14.75 -22.01
N SER A 175 1.91 -15.08 -23.24
CA SER A 175 1.09 -16.27 -23.49
C SER A 175 1.86 -17.53 -23.07
N GLU A 176 1.14 -18.59 -22.67
CA GLU A 176 1.78 -19.88 -22.43
C GLU A 176 2.43 -20.45 -23.70
N SER A 177 1.90 -20.07 -24.88
CA SER A 177 2.48 -20.40 -26.19
C SER A 177 3.79 -19.65 -26.47
N ASP A 178 4.12 -18.61 -25.71
CA ASP A 178 5.33 -17.81 -25.86
C ASP A 178 6.50 -18.37 -25.01
N LYS A 179 6.34 -19.55 -24.40
CA LYS A 179 7.42 -20.23 -23.65
C LYS A 179 8.53 -20.64 -24.63
N PRO A 180 9.83 -20.50 -24.25
CA PRO A 180 10.93 -21.00 -25.07
C PRO A 180 10.75 -22.50 -25.36
N GLU A 181 11.04 -22.94 -26.59
CA GLU A 181 10.88 -24.33 -27.04
C GLU A 181 11.76 -25.34 -26.28
N ASP A 182 12.85 -24.87 -25.67
CA ASP A 182 13.69 -25.71 -24.84
C ASP A 182 13.01 -26.02 -23.50
N ASN A 183 13.16 -27.25 -23.01
CA ASN A 183 12.71 -27.79 -21.70
C ASN A 183 13.30 -27.05 -20.46
N ALA A 184 13.49 -25.73 -20.55
CA ALA A 184 13.83 -24.87 -19.45
C ALA A 184 12.67 -24.85 -18.46
N TYR A 185 12.97 -25.23 -17.22
CA TYR A 185 12.06 -25.01 -16.10
C TYR A 185 11.84 -23.51 -15.91
N VAL A 186 10.70 -23.00 -16.38
CA VAL A 186 10.29 -21.61 -16.16
C VAL A 186 9.65 -21.51 -14.77
N MET A 187 10.44 -21.05 -13.79
CA MET A 187 9.98 -20.88 -12.39
C MET A 187 8.89 -19.80 -12.24
N ARG A 188 8.81 -18.84 -13.18
CA ARG A 188 7.82 -17.76 -13.19
C ARG A 188 7.46 -17.38 -14.61
N ARG A 189 6.16 -17.30 -14.92
CA ARG A 189 5.65 -16.85 -16.22
C ARG A 189 6.17 -15.45 -16.54
N ALA A 190 6.76 -15.29 -17.72
CA ALA A 190 7.23 -14.00 -18.21
C ALA A 190 6.06 -13.02 -18.40
N GLY A 191 6.37 -11.73 -18.49
CA GLY A 191 5.38 -10.69 -18.67
C GLY A 191 5.98 -9.31 -18.48
N LEU A 192 5.12 -8.30 -18.58
CA LEU A 192 5.49 -6.89 -18.50
C LEU A 192 4.78 -6.21 -17.33
N ILE A 193 5.51 -5.32 -16.65
CA ILE A 193 4.94 -4.46 -15.62
C ILE A 193 4.40 -3.20 -16.27
N VAL A 194 3.15 -2.85 -15.95
CA VAL A 194 2.57 -1.55 -16.26
C VAL A 194 2.50 -0.74 -14.98
N ASP A 195 3.37 0.27 -14.89
CA ASP A 195 3.46 1.23 -13.79
C ASP A 195 3.71 2.62 -14.39
N TYR A 196 2.81 3.57 -14.13
CA TYR A 196 2.95 4.94 -14.65
C TYR A 196 3.85 5.83 -13.80
N PHE A 197 4.07 5.42 -12.56
CA PHE A 197 4.85 6.19 -11.60
C PHE A 197 6.04 5.36 -11.12
N PRO A 198 6.88 4.83 -12.02
CA PRO A 198 8.11 4.18 -11.60
C PRO A 198 9.05 5.28 -11.08
N SER A 199 9.05 5.47 -9.77
CA SER A 199 10.08 6.25 -9.08
C SER A 199 11.44 5.55 -9.15
N GLY A 200 11.48 4.25 -9.47
CA GLY A 200 12.70 3.43 -9.43
C GLY A 200 13.09 3.06 -8.01
N HIS A 201 12.34 3.53 -7.02
CA HIS A 201 12.49 3.28 -5.60
C HIS A 201 11.37 2.37 -5.07
N GLU A 202 10.49 1.85 -5.95
CA GLU A 202 9.44 0.91 -5.56
C GLU A 202 10.03 -0.42 -5.08
N ARG A 203 9.55 -0.88 -3.92
CA ARG A 203 9.80 -2.24 -3.44
C ARG A 203 8.57 -3.12 -3.62
N PHE A 204 8.74 -4.24 -4.32
CA PHE A 204 7.71 -5.28 -4.39
C PHE A 204 7.39 -5.83 -3.00
N ILE A 205 6.09 -5.90 -2.68
CA ILE A 205 5.60 -6.44 -1.40
C ILE A 205 5.00 -7.81 -1.59
N GLY A 206 4.10 -7.92 -2.56
CA GLY A 206 3.36 -9.14 -2.78
C GLY A 206 2.42 -9.00 -3.95
N ASN A 207 1.93 -10.14 -4.42
CA ASN A 207 0.80 -10.15 -5.33
C ASN A 207 -0.48 -10.00 -4.52
N ILE A 208 -1.48 -9.33 -5.08
CA ILE A 208 -2.81 -9.22 -4.49
C ILE A 208 -3.84 -9.87 -5.41
N SER A 209 -4.94 -10.35 -4.83
CA SER A 209 -6.03 -10.92 -5.63
C SER A 209 -6.80 -9.82 -6.37
N GLU A 210 -7.56 -10.20 -7.41
CA GLU A 210 -8.48 -9.26 -8.05
C GLU A 210 -9.55 -8.76 -7.06
N SER A 211 -9.95 -9.61 -6.10
CA SER A 211 -10.90 -9.24 -5.05
C SER A 211 -10.34 -8.10 -4.18
N ASP A 212 -9.10 -8.22 -3.69
CA ASP A 212 -8.44 -7.18 -2.90
C ASP A 212 -8.26 -5.89 -3.68
N TYR A 213 -7.96 -6.03 -4.97
CA TYR A 213 -7.79 -4.94 -5.91
C TYR A 213 -9.10 -4.16 -6.12
N ILE A 214 -10.22 -4.85 -6.33
CA ILE A 214 -11.56 -4.22 -6.42
C ILE A 214 -11.95 -3.60 -5.07
N ALA A 215 -11.69 -4.28 -3.96
CA ALA A 215 -11.93 -3.75 -2.61
C ALA A 215 -11.17 -2.43 -2.40
N MET A 216 -9.93 -2.33 -2.90
CA MET A 216 -9.12 -1.11 -2.83
C MET A 216 -9.73 0.06 -3.60
N TYR A 217 -10.41 -0.18 -4.73
CA TYR A 217 -11.15 0.87 -5.45
C TYR A 217 -12.22 1.50 -4.55
N TYR A 218 -13.07 0.66 -3.94
CA TYR A 218 -14.12 1.16 -3.07
C TYR A 218 -13.56 1.85 -1.83
N ARG A 219 -12.46 1.36 -1.25
CA ARG A 219 -11.76 2.06 -0.15
C ARG A 219 -11.21 3.43 -0.56
N ASN A 220 -10.70 3.59 -1.78
CA ASN A 220 -10.24 4.89 -2.25
C ASN A 220 -11.41 5.88 -2.38
N ILE A 221 -12.54 5.47 -2.95
CA ILE A 221 -13.74 6.32 -3.01
C ILE A 221 -14.27 6.62 -1.59
N ALA A 222 -14.20 5.65 -0.67
CA ALA A 222 -14.59 5.86 0.71
C ALA A 222 -13.68 6.87 1.44
N ALA A 223 -12.38 6.88 1.12
CA ALA A 223 -11.43 7.86 1.63
C ALA A 223 -11.76 9.26 1.13
N ASP A 224 -12.13 9.41 -0.16
CA ASP A 224 -12.60 10.69 -0.70
C ASP A 224 -13.86 11.17 0.03
N GLY A 225 -14.81 10.28 0.31
CA GLY A 225 -15.99 10.56 1.12
C GLY A 225 -15.62 11.05 2.53
N LEU A 226 -14.68 10.40 3.21
CA LEU A 226 -14.19 10.84 4.52
C LEU A 226 -13.54 12.22 4.48
N ILE A 227 -12.67 12.49 3.49
CA ILE A 227 -12.04 13.81 3.34
C ILE A 227 -13.09 14.88 3.09
N GLY A 228 -14.04 14.61 2.19
CA GLY A 228 -15.12 15.50 1.81
C GLY A 228 -16.22 15.63 2.87
N LYS A 229 -16.16 14.84 3.95
CA LYS A 229 -17.23 14.68 4.95
C LYS A 229 -18.55 14.19 4.37
N ASP A 230 -18.51 13.52 3.21
CA ASP A 230 -19.61 12.72 2.71
C ASP A 230 -19.55 11.33 3.37
N PHE A 231 -20.02 11.31 4.62
CA PHE A 231 -20.01 10.12 5.45
C PHE A 231 -20.95 9.03 4.91
N SER A 232 -22.01 9.42 4.21
CA SER A 232 -22.92 8.48 3.53
C SER A 232 -22.17 7.72 2.42
N LEU A 233 -21.51 8.45 1.52
CA LEU A 233 -20.69 7.83 0.48
C LEU A 233 -19.63 6.91 1.08
N SER A 234 -18.91 7.39 2.11
CA SER A 234 -17.86 6.61 2.75
C SER A 234 -18.37 5.28 3.33
N PHE A 235 -19.48 5.33 4.08
CA PHE A 235 -20.09 4.14 4.67
C PHE A 235 -20.46 3.09 3.62
N TRP A 236 -21.21 3.51 2.59
CA TRP A 236 -21.69 2.60 1.55
C TRP A 236 -20.57 2.03 0.68
N MET A 237 -19.50 2.80 0.45
CA MET A 237 -18.32 2.31 -0.26
C MET A 237 -17.49 1.34 0.58
N LEU A 238 -17.38 1.56 1.90
CA LEU A 238 -16.73 0.59 2.79
C LEU A 238 -17.49 -0.73 2.85
N LEU A 239 -18.81 -0.69 2.95
CA LEU A 239 -19.64 -1.89 2.86
C LEU A 239 -19.41 -2.64 1.56
N LYS A 240 -19.37 -1.92 0.42
CA LYS A 240 -19.07 -2.55 -0.87
C LYS A 240 -17.65 -3.13 -0.90
N SER A 241 -16.65 -2.47 -0.29
CA SER A 241 -15.30 -3.05 -0.13
C SER A 241 -15.34 -4.37 0.65
N PHE A 242 -16.15 -4.48 1.70
CA PHE A 242 -16.24 -5.69 2.51
C PHE A 242 -16.89 -6.87 1.78
N GLU A 243 -17.68 -6.63 0.73
CA GLU A 243 -18.16 -7.71 -0.15
C GLU A 243 -17.00 -8.45 -0.85
N PHE A 244 -15.86 -7.79 -1.04
CA PHE A 244 -14.67 -8.35 -1.71
C PHE A 244 -13.53 -8.70 -0.75
N ALA A 245 -13.39 -7.97 0.35
CA ALA A 245 -12.35 -8.19 1.37
C ALA A 245 -12.91 -7.91 2.78
N PRO A 246 -13.67 -8.86 3.37
CA PRO A 246 -14.44 -8.64 4.62
C PRO A 246 -13.59 -8.20 5.81
N ASP A 247 -12.44 -8.85 6.03
CA ASP A 247 -11.60 -8.63 7.21
C ASP A 247 -10.35 -7.79 6.93
N HIS A 248 -10.37 -7.01 5.84
CA HIS A 248 -9.21 -6.23 5.45
C HIS A 248 -8.93 -5.12 6.49
N PRO A 249 -7.73 -5.07 7.10
CA PRO A 249 -7.42 -4.16 8.22
C PRO A 249 -7.66 -2.70 7.88
N ASP A 250 -7.28 -2.27 6.68
CA ASP A 250 -7.48 -0.89 6.24
C ASP A 250 -8.97 -0.51 6.11
N GLY A 251 -9.83 -1.44 5.70
CA GLY A 251 -11.27 -1.22 5.61
C GLY A 251 -11.90 -1.09 7.00
N ILE A 252 -11.58 -2.01 7.92
CA ILE A 252 -12.04 -1.96 9.31
C ILE A 252 -11.57 -0.67 9.99
N ASN A 253 -10.29 -0.32 9.83
CA ASN A 253 -9.72 0.90 10.37
C ASN A 253 -10.41 2.16 9.82
N MET A 254 -10.72 2.18 8.53
CA MET A 254 -11.41 3.31 7.90
C MET A 254 -12.86 3.43 8.38
N MET A 255 -13.57 2.30 8.57
CA MET A 255 -14.90 2.29 9.19
C MET A 255 -14.86 2.81 10.63
N ALA A 256 -13.87 2.40 11.42
CA ALA A 256 -13.69 2.93 12.78
C ALA A 256 -13.43 4.45 12.78
N VAL A 257 -12.63 4.96 11.82
CA VAL A 257 -12.43 6.40 11.64
C VAL A 257 -13.73 7.11 11.27
N LEU A 258 -14.55 6.53 10.38
CA LEU A 258 -15.86 7.06 10.00
C LEU A 258 -16.80 7.22 11.20
N HIS A 259 -16.96 6.18 12.02
CA HIS A 259 -17.79 6.27 13.23
C HIS A 259 -17.25 7.27 14.24
N ARG A 260 -15.92 7.35 14.39
CA ARG A 260 -15.31 8.38 15.24
C ARG A 260 -15.65 9.79 14.75
N GLN A 261 -15.64 10.03 13.44
CA GLN A 261 -15.96 11.35 12.86
C GLN A 261 -17.44 11.71 12.95
N THR A 262 -18.33 10.72 12.91
CA THR A 262 -19.78 10.92 13.07
C THR A 262 -20.23 10.97 14.52
N GLY A 263 -19.34 10.67 15.47
CA GLY A 263 -19.58 10.78 16.90
C GLY A 263 -19.98 9.46 17.58
N ASP A 264 -20.09 8.36 16.84
CA ASP A 264 -20.29 7.03 17.41
C ASP A 264 -18.95 6.44 17.89
N ILE A 265 -18.49 6.95 19.02
CA ILE A 265 -17.25 6.56 19.66
C ILE A 265 -17.28 5.08 20.09
N GLN A 266 -18.44 4.57 20.49
CA GLN A 266 -18.58 3.19 20.99
C GLN A 266 -18.41 2.17 19.85
N ARG A 267 -19.00 2.44 18.69
CA ARG A 267 -18.83 1.60 17.50
C ARG A 267 -17.40 1.70 16.95
N ALA A 268 -16.82 2.90 16.92
CA ALA A 268 -15.43 3.08 16.54
C ALA A 268 -14.48 2.21 17.40
N GLU A 269 -14.66 2.20 18.71
CA GLU A 269 -13.88 1.37 19.63
C GLU A 269 -14.06 -0.13 19.34
N LYS A 270 -15.29 -0.61 19.17
CA LYS A 270 -15.55 -2.01 18.82
C LYS A 270 -14.88 -2.43 17.52
N LEU A 271 -14.92 -1.59 16.50
CA LEU A 271 -14.26 -1.85 15.21
C LEU A 271 -12.74 -1.88 15.34
N TYR A 272 -12.16 -0.98 16.13
CA TYR A 272 -10.72 -1.03 16.40
C TYR A 272 -10.33 -2.34 17.08
N LEU A 273 -11.05 -2.74 18.13
CA LEU A 273 -10.79 -3.98 18.85
C LEU A 273 -10.97 -5.21 17.95
N TYR A 274 -12.04 -5.25 17.15
CA TYR A 274 -12.27 -6.30 16.17
C TYR A 274 -11.10 -6.44 15.19
N GLY A 275 -10.67 -5.33 14.56
CA GLY A 275 -9.55 -5.37 13.62
C GLY A 275 -8.21 -5.76 14.27
N ILE A 276 -7.97 -5.35 15.52
CA ILE A 276 -6.76 -5.73 16.27
C ILE A 276 -6.74 -7.25 16.53
N GLU A 277 -7.90 -7.87 16.74
CA GLU A 277 -8.02 -9.29 17.03
C GLU A 277 -8.02 -10.17 15.76
N HIS A 278 -8.54 -9.68 14.64
CA HIS A 278 -8.86 -10.49 13.46
C HIS A 278 -8.04 -10.19 12.20
N SER A 279 -7.17 -9.18 12.21
CA SER A 279 -6.39 -8.80 11.02
C SER A 279 -4.88 -8.92 11.23
N ASP A 280 -4.17 -9.23 10.16
CA ASP A 280 -2.73 -8.98 10.08
C ASP A 280 -2.44 -7.49 9.87
N GLY A 281 -1.25 -7.01 10.22
CA GLY A 281 -0.87 -5.60 9.96
C GLY A 281 -1.57 -4.57 10.85
N ILE A 282 -1.71 -4.87 12.14
CA ILE A 282 -2.48 -4.09 13.14
C ILE A 282 -1.88 -2.73 13.54
N VAL A 283 -0.74 -2.31 12.98
CA VAL A 283 -0.03 -1.07 13.36
C VAL A 283 -0.95 0.15 13.27
N SER A 284 -1.66 0.31 12.15
CA SER A 284 -2.56 1.44 11.92
C SER A 284 -3.79 1.42 12.85
N LEU A 285 -4.32 0.22 13.12
CA LEU A 285 -5.45 0.00 14.02
C LEU A 285 -5.08 0.36 15.46
N LEU A 286 -3.99 -0.19 15.99
CA LEU A 286 -3.48 0.12 17.33
C LEU A 286 -3.22 1.61 17.50
N LYS A 287 -2.56 2.24 16.52
CA LYS A 287 -2.28 3.68 16.56
C LYS A 287 -3.57 4.49 16.63
N ASN A 288 -4.56 4.18 15.79
CA ASN A 288 -5.83 4.91 15.76
C ASN A 288 -6.71 4.61 16.99
N TYR A 289 -6.62 3.40 17.55
CA TYR A 289 -7.27 3.05 18.80
C TYR A 289 -6.68 3.81 19.99
N ARG A 290 -5.35 3.87 20.08
CA ARG A 290 -4.66 4.73 21.06
C ARG A 290 -5.11 6.19 20.94
N ASP A 291 -5.19 6.71 19.72
CA ASP A 291 -5.68 8.08 19.50
C ASP A 291 -7.12 8.29 20.01
N LEU A 292 -7.99 7.28 19.86
CA LEU A 292 -9.35 7.29 20.41
C LEU A 292 -9.35 7.30 21.94
N LEU A 293 -8.51 6.46 22.57
CA LEU A 293 -8.36 6.40 24.03
C LEU A 293 -7.87 7.72 24.61
N VAL A 294 -6.88 8.36 23.97
CA VAL A 294 -6.41 9.70 24.34
C VAL A 294 -7.54 10.72 24.24
N PHE A 295 -8.31 10.69 23.16
CA PHE A 295 -9.47 11.57 22.97
C PHE A 295 -10.53 11.40 24.07
N GLN A 296 -10.74 10.17 24.57
CA GLN A 296 -11.63 9.85 25.68
C GLN A 296 -11.03 10.16 27.07
N GLY A 297 -9.76 10.60 27.16
CA GLY A 297 -9.07 10.81 28.43
C GLY A 297 -8.62 9.52 29.13
N ARG A 298 -8.71 8.36 28.47
CA ARG A 298 -8.33 7.03 28.98
C ARG A 298 -6.82 6.80 28.84
N MET A 299 -6.03 7.68 29.47
CA MET A 299 -4.58 7.75 29.31
C MET A 299 -3.85 6.45 29.73
N SER A 300 -4.33 5.76 30.77
CA SER A 300 -3.72 4.49 31.20
C SER A 300 -3.83 3.41 30.13
N GLU A 301 -4.96 3.33 29.44
CA GLU A 301 -5.17 2.34 28.38
C GLU A 301 -4.43 2.75 27.11
N ALA A 302 -4.43 4.04 26.78
CA ALA A 302 -3.61 4.56 25.68
C ALA A 302 -2.13 4.20 25.86
N HIS A 303 -1.60 4.35 27.08
CA HIS A 303 -0.22 3.99 27.38
C HIS A 303 0.04 2.48 27.26
N ALA A 304 -0.94 1.63 27.61
CA ALA A 304 -0.83 0.20 27.38
C ALA A 304 -0.73 -0.14 25.88
N ILE A 305 -1.51 0.54 25.03
CA ILE A 305 -1.43 0.39 23.56
C ILE A 305 -0.10 0.93 23.01
N GLU A 306 0.46 2.01 23.57
CA GLU A 306 1.82 2.46 23.23
C GLU A 306 2.85 1.38 23.53
N GLY A 307 2.78 0.75 24.71
CA GLY A 307 3.64 -0.38 25.05
C GLY A 307 3.51 -1.54 24.06
N GLN A 308 2.30 -1.85 23.59
CA GLN A 308 2.12 -2.86 22.53
C GLN A 308 2.77 -2.43 21.22
N LEU A 309 2.55 -1.18 20.78
CA LEU A 309 3.17 -0.63 19.56
C LEU A 309 4.69 -0.61 19.64
N GLU A 310 5.28 -0.42 20.82
CA GLU A 310 6.72 -0.47 21.04
C GLU A 310 7.31 -1.88 20.89
N HIS A 311 6.57 -2.91 21.29
CA HIS A 311 7.02 -4.31 21.19
C HIS A 311 6.60 -5.00 19.89
N LEU A 312 5.65 -4.44 19.16
CA LEU A 312 5.19 -4.97 17.88
C LEU A 312 6.30 -4.91 16.82
N GLU A 313 6.49 -6.01 16.11
CA GLU A 313 7.29 -6.08 14.90
C GLU A 313 6.37 -6.03 13.67
N ASP A 314 6.72 -5.18 12.71
CA ASP A 314 6.07 -5.10 11.39
C ASP A 314 7.22 -4.98 10.41
N ASP A 315 7.30 -5.90 9.45
CA ASP A 315 8.41 -6.01 8.51
C ASP A 315 8.50 -4.83 7.54
N SER A 316 7.54 -3.92 7.61
CA SER A 316 7.45 -2.80 6.73
C SER A 316 7.98 -1.51 7.38
N PRO A 317 9.14 -1.00 6.92
CA PRO A 317 9.69 0.27 7.41
C PRO A 317 8.72 1.43 7.20
N TYR A 318 7.88 1.34 6.17
CA TYR A 318 6.93 2.39 5.80
C TYR A 318 5.70 2.47 6.72
N ASN A 319 5.27 1.37 7.36
CA ASN A 319 4.24 1.46 8.40
C ASN A 319 4.78 2.23 9.61
N TRP A 320 6.02 1.94 10.01
CA TRP A 320 6.71 2.69 11.08
C TRP A 320 6.96 4.15 10.70
N LEU A 321 7.38 4.42 9.45
CA LEU A 321 7.53 5.78 8.94
C LEU A 321 6.19 6.53 8.98
N ALA A 322 5.08 5.89 8.56
CA ALA A 322 3.74 6.49 8.57
C ALA A 322 3.31 6.96 9.95
N ILE A 323 3.45 6.10 10.95
CA ILE A 323 3.05 6.44 12.31
C ILE A 323 4.03 7.44 12.95
N ALA A 324 5.30 7.41 12.55
CA ALA A 324 6.28 8.42 12.95
C ALA A 324 5.93 9.80 12.43
N ASP A 325 5.62 9.92 11.13
CA ASP A 325 5.19 11.17 10.49
C ASP A 325 3.88 11.67 11.12
N SER A 326 2.93 10.78 11.40
CA SER A 326 1.69 11.13 12.10
C SER A 326 1.96 11.66 13.52
N ALA A 327 2.87 11.04 14.28
CA ALA A 327 3.28 11.52 15.59
C ALA A 327 3.98 12.87 15.52
N TYR A 328 4.88 13.07 14.53
CA TYR A 328 5.54 14.33 14.27
C TYR A 328 4.53 15.47 13.99
N LEU A 329 3.54 15.23 13.13
CA LEU A 329 2.49 16.21 12.82
C LEU A 329 1.64 16.58 14.05
N LYS A 330 1.48 15.65 14.99
CA LYS A 330 0.83 15.88 16.28
C LYS A 330 1.73 16.52 17.33
N ARG A 331 2.98 16.85 16.98
CA ARG A 331 4.02 17.37 17.88
C ARG A 331 4.47 16.40 18.98
N ASP A 332 4.14 15.12 18.83
CA ASP A 332 4.69 14.05 19.67
C ASP A 332 6.03 13.58 19.09
N TYR A 333 7.04 14.45 19.23
CA TYR A 333 8.36 14.20 18.69
C TYR A 333 9.08 13.02 19.35
N THR A 334 8.70 12.67 20.59
CA THR A 334 9.28 11.53 21.31
C THR A 334 8.84 10.22 20.66
N SER A 335 7.53 10.03 20.47
CA SER A 335 7.02 8.84 19.78
C SER A 335 7.45 8.82 18.31
N ALA A 336 7.48 9.98 17.64
CA ALA A 336 7.97 10.08 16.27
C ALA A 336 9.39 9.51 16.15
N LEU A 337 10.32 9.95 17.03
CA LEU A 337 11.69 9.43 17.05
C LEU A 337 11.75 7.93 17.36
N ALA A 338 10.89 7.40 18.24
CA ALA A 338 10.83 5.96 18.54
C ALA A 338 10.42 5.15 17.29
N TYR A 339 9.40 5.60 16.57
CA TYR A 339 8.93 4.93 15.36
C TYR A 339 9.87 5.10 14.16
N TYR A 340 10.51 6.26 14.00
CA TYR A 340 11.57 6.43 13.00
C TYR A 340 12.72 5.43 13.22
N ARG A 341 13.12 5.15 14.47
CA ARG A 341 14.15 4.13 14.75
C ARG A 341 13.72 2.73 14.34
N LYS A 342 12.44 2.39 14.46
CA LYS A 342 11.92 1.11 13.94
C LYS A 342 12.02 1.04 12.43
N ALA A 343 11.63 2.12 11.73
CA ALA A 343 11.78 2.22 10.28
C ALA A 343 13.26 2.11 9.84
N GLU A 344 14.16 2.81 10.54
CA GLU A 344 15.61 2.80 10.31
C GLU A 344 16.21 1.40 10.44
N LYS A 345 15.81 0.63 11.46
CA LYS A 345 16.29 -0.75 11.67
C LYS A 345 15.97 -1.65 10.47
N LEU A 346 14.82 -1.45 9.84
CA LEU A 346 14.34 -2.26 8.72
C LEU A 346 14.86 -1.75 7.35
N ALA A 347 15.02 -0.44 7.21
CA ALA A 347 15.52 0.19 5.99
C ALA A 347 16.48 1.35 6.32
N PRO A 348 17.75 1.05 6.65
CA PRO A 348 18.75 2.07 6.96
C PRO A 348 19.13 2.94 5.75
N TYR A 349 18.73 2.54 4.54
CA TYR A 349 18.92 3.29 3.30
C TYR A 349 17.82 4.33 3.03
N LEU A 350 16.75 4.37 3.84
CA LEU A 350 15.58 5.22 3.60
C LEU A 350 15.82 6.64 4.12
N HIS A 351 16.14 7.57 3.23
CA HIS A 351 16.54 8.94 3.60
C HIS A 351 15.44 9.74 4.29
N GLU A 352 14.17 9.42 4.03
CA GLU A 352 12.98 10.03 4.64
C GLU A 352 12.92 9.79 6.15
N VAL A 353 13.44 8.65 6.61
CA VAL A 353 13.54 8.35 8.05
C VAL A 353 14.49 9.33 8.73
N TYR A 354 15.65 9.57 8.14
CA TYR A 354 16.63 10.52 8.67
C TYR A 354 16.11 11.96 8.59
N LEU A 355 15.43 12.34 7.50
CA LEU A 355 14.76 13.63 7.39
C LEU A 355 13.71 13.82 8.50
N GLY A 356 12.88 12.81 8.76
CA GLY A 356 11.88 12.83 9.84
C GLY A 356 12.51 12.98 11.22
N LYS A 357 13.59 12.23 11.51
CA LYS A 357 14.37 12.37 12.75
C LYS A 357 14.99 13.76 12.86
N ALA A 358 15.54 14.31 11.78
CA ALA A 358 16.12 15.65 11.76
C ALA A 358 15.08 16.72 12.07
N ASN A 359 13.92 16.66 11.41
CA ASN A 359 12.81 17.58 11.67
C ASN A 359 12.35 17.47 13.13
N SER A 360 12.22 16.26 13.67
CA SER A 360 11.83 16.03 15.07
C SER A 360 12.85 16.63 16.05
N TYR A 361 14.15 16.38 15.85
CA TYR A 361 15.21 16.96 16.68
C TYR A 361 15.24 18.49 16.58
N TYR A 362 15.03 19.05 15.39
CA TYR A 362 14.96 20.49 15.20
C TYR A 362 13.82 21.11 16.02
N GLN A 363 12.62 20.54 15.98
CA GLN A 363 11.47 21.00 16.77
C GLN A 363 11.70 20.88 18.29
N MET A 364 12.56 19.96 18.72
CA MET A 364 12.98 19.81 20.11
C MET A 364 14.17 20.73 20.51
N GLY A 365 14.65 21.60 19.62
CA GLY A 365 15.82 22.47 19.86
C GLY A 365 17.17 21.74 19.85
N LYS A 366 17.20 20.47 19.44
CA LYS A 366 18.41 19.63 19.41
C LYS A 366 19.14 19.81 18.07
N HIS A 367 19.61 21.02 17.78
CA HIS A 367 20.15 21.40 16.47
C HIS A 367 21.34 20.55 16.01
N LYS A 368 22.23 20.14 16.94
CA LYS A 368 23.35 19.25 16.62
C LYS A 368 22.86 17.89 16.09
N ALA A 369 21.94 17.26 16.82
CA ALA A 369 21.36 15.98 16.40
C ALA A 369 20.54 16.12 15.10
N ALA A 370 19.84 17.25 14.91
CA ALA A 370 19.14 17.54 13.67
C ALA A 370 20.10 17.59 12.46
N ARG A 371 21.26 18.23 12.63
CA ARG A 371 22.30 18.32 11.59
C ARG A 371 22.86 16.94 11.24
N GLU A 372 23.25 16.15 12.24
CA GLU A 372 23.75 14.78 12.06
C GLU A 372 22.75 13.90 11.27
N GLN A 373 21.45 14.02 11.55
CA GLN A 373 20.43 13.28 10.81
C GLN A 373 20.22 13.81 9.39
N LEU A 374 20.35 15.12 9.15
CA LEU A 374 20.29 15.66 7.78
C LEU A 374 21.49 15.25 6.92
N GLU A 375 22.68 15.11 7.51
CA GLU A 375 23.85 14.56 6.82
C GLU A 375 23.58 13.12 6.38
N LEU A 376 23.04 12.28 7.27
CA LEU A 376 22.61 10.92 6.92
C LEU A 376 21.51 10.90 5.84
N ALA A 377 20.53 11.80 5.91
CA ALA A 377 19.50 11.92 4.88
C ALA A 377 20.13 12.23 3.51
N ARG A 378 21.11 13.13 3.47
CA ARG A 378 21.88 13.49 2.26
C ARG A 378 22.73 12.35 1.74
N GLU A 379 23.42 11.61 2.61
CA GLU A 379 24.23 10.46 2.22
C GLU A 379 23.39 9.33 1.61
N ASN A 380 22.17 9.13 2.13
CA ASN A 380 21.25 8.10 1.66
C ASN A 380 20.31 8.58 0.53
N ALA A 381 20.33 9.86 0.17
CA ALA A 381 19.53 10.39 -0.94
C ALA A 381 20.10 9.96 -2.29
N TRP A 382 19.25 9.42 -3.16
CA TRP A 382 19.69 8.93 -4.48
C TRP A 382 19.63 10.04 -5.54
N GLY A 383 18.63 10.93 -5.47
CA GLY A 383 18.41 12.00 -6.44
C GLY A 383 19.12 13.32 -6.10
N GLU A 384 19.56 14.05 -7.13
CA GLU A 384 20.17 15.37 -6.98
C GLU A 384 19.21 16.42 -6.37
N GLN A 385 17.90 16.27 -6.61
CA GLN A 385 16.88 17.16 -6.03
C GLN A 385 16.79 17.02 -4.50
N ASP A 386 16.74 15.80 -3.98
CA ASP A 386 16.70 15.55 -2.53
C ASP A 386 18.02 15.98 -1.86
N LYS A 387 19.16 15.71 -2.48
CA LYS A 387 20.47 16.18 -2.01
C LYS A 387 20.51 17.71 -1.92
N ALA A 388 20.05 18.40 -2.96
CA ALA A 388 19.99 19.87 -2.96
C ALA A 388 19.05 20.41 -1.87
N LEU A 389 17.90 19.76 -1.65
CA LEU A 389 16.98 20.09 -0.56
C LEU A 389 17.67 19.96 0.80
N TYR A 390 18.42 18.88 1.02
CA TYR A 390 19.11 18.63 2.28
C TYR A 390 20.31 19.54 2.48
N ASP A 391 21.05 19.87 1.42
CA ASP A 391 22.12 20.88 1.43
C ASP A 391 21.60 22.25 1.86
N ALA A 392 20.44 22.67 1.33
CA ALA A 392 19.80 23.93 1.74
C ALA A 392 19.40 23.91 3.23
N LYS A 393 18.86 22.80 3.73
CA LYS A 393 18.52 22.62 5.15
C LYS A 393 19.76 22.63 6.05
N LEU A 394 20.85 21.98 5.63
CA LEU A 394 22.12 21.96 6.36
C LEU A 394 22.74 23.36 6.44
N ALA A 395 22.74 24.10 5.33
CA ALA A 395 23.22 25.48 5.29
C ALA A 395 22.44 26.39 6.25
N PHE A 396 21.11 26.25 6.31
CA PHE A 396 20.28 26.97 7.27
C PHE A 396 20.62 26.62 8.72
N LEU A 397 20.76 25.33 9.05
CA LEU A 397 21.16 24.91 10.40
C LEU A 397 22.57 25.40 10.76
N GLY A 398 23.47 25.62 9.81
CA GLY A 398 24.80 26.17 10.08
C GLY A 398 24.81 27.63 10.53
N GLN A 399 23.69 28.34 10.38
CA GLN A 399 23.53 29.75 10.75
C GLN A 399 22.89 29.96 12.14
N ILE A 400 22.37 28.88 12.73
CA ILE A 400 21.77 28.82 14.08
C ILE A 400 22.76 28.14 15.01
#